data_AF-A0A942LA09-F1
#
_entry.id   AF-A0A942LA09-F1
#
_cell.length_a   1.000
_cell.length_b   1.000
_cell.length_c   1.000
_cell.angle_alpha   90.00
_cell.angle_beta   90.00
_cell.angle_gamma   90.00
#
_symmetry.space_group_name_H-M   'P 1'
#
loop_
_entity.id
_entity.type
_entity.pdbx_description
1 polymer ?
#
loop_
_entity_poly.entity_id
_entity_poly.type
_entity_poly.pdbx_seq_one_letter_code
_entity_poly.pdbx_strand_id
1 'polypeptide(L)' 'MSEWMRILFREIKDYYDLYAMVLLISIGLFSLFVESKSLERKKLKKEIKLCRFFGAVYVIGGVGLFVIVRLFG' A
#
# COMPACT_ATOMS: atom_id res chain seq x y z
N MET A 1 -6.85 -24.18 -1.41
CA MET A 1 -6.28 -23.05 -2.18
C MET A 1 -6.16 -23.50 -3.62
N SER A 2 -6.72 -22.74 -4.58
CA SER A 2 -6.60 -23.06 -6.01
C SER A 2 -5.13 -22.98 -6.45
N GLU A 3 -4.77 -23.70 -7.52
CA GLU A 3 -3.40 -23.72 -8.08
C GLU A 3 -2.87 -22.30 -8.34
N TRP A 4 -3.72 -21.47 -8.93
CA TRP A 4 -3.44 -20.06 -9.25
C TRP A 4 -3.10 -19.21 -8.02
N MET A 5 -3.79 -19.43 -6.90
CA MET A 5 -3.49 -18.68 -5.66
C MET A 5 -2.12 -19.04 -5.09
N ARG A 6 -1.66 -20.29 -5.25
CA ARG A 6 -0.34 -20.71 -4.74
C ARG A 6 0.79 -20.08 -5.56
N ILE A 7 0.64 -20.05 -6.89
CA ILE A 7 1.62 -19.45 -7.79
C ILE A 7 1.75 -17.95 -7.47
N LEU A 8 0.63 -17.23 -7.37
CA LEU A 8 0.63 -15.81 -7.02
C LEU A 8 1.27 -15.54 -5.65
N PHE A 9 0.95 -16.35 -4.64
CA PHE A 9 1.52 -16.16 -3.30
C PHE A 9 3.04 -16.33 -3.28
N ARG A 10 3.56 -17.29 -4.05
CA ARG A 10 5.00 -17.56 -4.14
C ARG A 10 5.76 -16.41 -4.81
N GLU A 11 5.23 -15.90 -5.91
CA GLU A 11 5.78 -14.73 -6.60
C GLU A 11 5.77 -13.49 -5.69
N ILE A 12 4.62 -13.20 -5.06
CA ILE A 12 4.53 -12.06 -4.12
C ILE A 12 5.56 -12.22 -3.00
N LYS A 13 5.70 -13.40 -2.42
CA LYS A 13 6.67 -13.65 -1.35
C LYS A 13 8.12 -13.37 -1.79
N ASP A 14 8.50 -13.76 -3.01
CA ASP A 14 9.87 -13.61 -3.48
C ASP A 14 10.25 -12.14 -3.75
N TYR A 15 9.28 -11.31 -4.17
CA TYR A 15 9.50 -9.88 -4.42
C TYR A 15 9.21 -8.97 -3.23
N TYR A 16 8.36 -9.41 -2.29
CA TYR A 16 7.85 -8.56 -1.22
C TYR A 16 8.72 -8.66 0.04
N ASP A 17 9.86 -7.96 -0.01
CA ASP A 17 10.80 -7.85 1.08
C ASP A 17 10.55 -6.62 1.99
N LEU A 18 11.43 -6.41 2.97
CA LEU A 18 11.34 -5.25 3.86
C LEU A 18 11.43 -3.92 3.10
N TYR A 19 12.19 -3.87 2.01
CA TYR A 19 12.33 -2.67 1.18
C TYR A 19 11.02 -2.35 0.45
N ALA A 20 10.35 -3.34 -0.12
CA ALA A 20 9.04 -3.20 -0.74
C ALA A 20 8.00 -2.68 0.26
N MET A 21 8.01 -3.19 1.50
CA MET A 21 7.14 -2.70 2.55
C MET A 21 7.42 -1.22 2.88
N VAL A 22 8.68 -0.86 3.10
CA VAL A 22 9.08 0.53 3.41
C VAL A 22 8.71 1.48 2.28
N LEU A 23 8.88 1.05 1.02
CA LEU A 23 8.48 1.84 -0.16
C LEU A 23 6.97 2.09 -0.17
N LEU A 24 6.15 1.06 0.04
CA LEU A 24 4.69 1.22 0.02
C LEU A 24 4.18 2.07 1.17
N ILE A 25 4.75 1.92 2.37
CA ILE A 25 4.45 2.81 3.50
C ILE A 25 4.85 4.24 3.15
N SER A 26 6.03 4.46 2.58
CA SER A 26 6.52 5.79 2.21
C SER A 26 5.62 6.46 1.17
N ILE A 27 5.19 5.72 0.14
CA ILE A 27 4.23 6.19 -0.87
C ILE A 27 2.89 6.52 -0.21
N GLY A 28 2.39 5.65 0.67
CA GLY A 28 1.13 5.87 1.38
C GLY A 28 1.15 7.11 2.26
N LEU A 29 2.23 7.31 3.03
CA LEU A 29 2.45 8.51 3.85
C LEU A 29 2.59 9.76 2.99
N PHE A 30 3.32 9.68 1.87
CA PHE A 30 3.44 10.80 0.94
C PHE A 30 2.08 11.21 0.38
N SER A 31 1.27 10.25 -0.05
CA SER A 31 -0.08 10.54 -0.57
C SER A 31 -0.97 11.15 0.53
N LEU A 32 -0.93 10.58 1.74
CA LEU A 32 -1.68 11.10 2.89
C LEU A 32 -1.31 12.52 3.28
N PHE A 33 -0.03 12.87 3.31
CA PHE A 33 0.43 14.15 3.88
C PHE A 33 0.81 15.20 2.85
N VAL A 34 1.49 14.82 1.77
CA VAL A 34 2.02 15.78 0.79
C VAL A 34 1.01 16.01 -0.32
N GLU A 35 0.57 14.93 -0.95
CA GLU A 35 -0.36 15.01 -2.08
C GLU A 35 -1.74 15.51 -1.64
N SER A 36 -2.29 14.98 -0.54
CA SER A 36 -3.58 15.44 -0.03
C SER A 36 -3.57 16.92 0.35
N LYS A 37 -2.49 17.44 0.96
CA LYS A 37 -2.32 18.88 1.24
C LYS A 37 -2.20 19.71 -0.03
N SER A 38 -1.56 19.17 -1.07
CA SER A 38 -1.49 19.83 -2.38
C SER A 38 -2.88 19.98 -3.00
N LEU A 39 -3.72 18.93 -2.91
CA LEU A 39 -5.09 18.94 -3.40
C LEU A 39 -6.03 19.82 -2.56
N GLU A 40 -5.79 19.93 -1.25
CA GLU A 40 -6.50 20.88 -0.35
C GLU A 40 -6.33 22.32 -0.82
N ARG A 41 -5.11 22.72 -1.21
CA ARG A 41 -4.84 24.05 -1.77
C ARG A 41 -5.63 24.30 -3.07
N LYS A 42 -5.91 23.25 -3.83
CA LYS A 42 -6.71 23.31 -5.07
C LYS A 42 -8.22 23.20 -4.84
N LYS A 43 -8.68 23.03 -3.58
CA LYS A 43 -10.09 22.85 -3.20
C LYS A 43 -10.78 21.63 -3.84
N LEU A 44 -10.03 20.61 -4.24
CA LEU A 44 -10.53 19.40 -4.92
C LEU A 44 -11.00 18.33 -3.91
N LYS A 45 -12.15 18.56 -3.26
CA LYS A 45 -12.66 17.73 -2.15
C LYS A 45 -12.80 16.23 -2.45
N LYS A 46 -13.25 15.87 -3.66
CA LYS A 46 -13.41 14.45 -4.06
C LYS A 46 -12.06 13.74 -4.19
N GLU A 47 -11.10 14.41 -4.83
CA GLU A 47 -9.75 13.87 -5.04
C GLU A 47 -9.00 13.74 -3.73
N ILE A 48 -9.15 14.70 -2.80
CA ILE A 48 -8.55 14.60 -1.45
C ILE A 48 -9.04 13.34 -0.73
N LYS A 49 -10.34 13.01 -0.83
CA LYS A 49 -10.89 11.81 -0.19
C LYS A 49 -10.32 10.54 -0.80
N LEU A 50 -10.20 10.48 -2.14
CA LEU A 50 -9.59 9.34 -2.84
C LEU A 50 -8.11 9.21 -2.49
N CYS A 51 -7.35 10.30 -2.56
CA CYS A 51 -5.93 10.36 -2.23
C CYS A 51 -5.67 9.85 -0.80
N ARG A 52 -6.44 10.31 0.19
CA ARG A 52 -6.33 9.81 1.57
C ARG A 52 -6.73 8.34 1.70
N PHE A 53 -7.76 7.91 0.98
CA PHE A 53 -8.17 6.51 1.00
C PHE A 53 -7.07 5.61 0.43
N PHE A 54 -6.52 5.93 -0.74
CA PHE A 54 -5.42 5.17 -1.32
C PHE A 54 -4.18 5.21 -0.45
N GLY A 55 -3.80 6.38 0.10
CA GLY A 55 -2.68 6.48 1.01
C GLY A 55 -2.84 5.60 2.26
N ALA A 56 -4.04 5.54 2.84
CA ALA A 56 -4.33 4.63 3.96
C ALA A 56 -4.26 3.14 3.53
N VAL A 57 -4.77 2.79 2.35
CA VAL A 57 -4.67 1.44 1.79
C VAL A 57 -3.21 1.04 1.56
N TYR A 58 -2.36 1.95 1.08
CA TYR A 58 -0.93 1.67 0.90
C TYR A 58 -0.21 1.41 2.22
N VAL A 59 -0.51 2.20 3.27
CA VAL A 59 0.09 2.01 4.60
C VAL A 59 -0.40 0.71 5.24
N ILE A 60 -1.73 0.53 5.36
CA ILE A 60 -2.32 -0.64 6.02
C ILE A 60 -2.07 -1.91 5.21
N GLY A 61 -2.28 -1.84 3.90
CA GLY A 61 -2.05 -2.95 2.98
C GLY A 61 -0.58 -3.33 2.89
N GLY A 62 0.34 -2.35 2.92
CA GLY A 62 1.76 -2.64 2.89
C GLY A 62 2.24 -3.39 4.14
N VAL A 63 1.85 -2.92 5.33
CA VAL A 63 2.14 -3.61 6.59
C VAL A 63 1.43 -4.96 6.65
N GLY A 64 0.14 -5.00 6.30
CA GLY A 64 -0.66 -6.22 6.35
C GLY A 64 -0.13 -7.31 5.44
N LEU A 65 0.25 -6.96 4.20
CA LEU A 65 0.83 -7.91 3.25
C LEU A 65 2.18 -8.43 3.74
N PHE A 66 3.04 -7.56 4.28
CA PHE A 66 4.31 -7.99 4.87
C PHE A 66 4.10 -9.01 6.00
N VAL A 67 3.17 -8.74 6.91
CA VAL A 67 2.84 -9.65 8.01
C VAL A 67 2.31 -10.97 7.49
N ILE A 68 1.40 -10.96 6.51
CA ILE A 68 0.86 -12.19 5.90
C ILE A 68 1.98 -13.00 5.24
N VAL A 69 2.81 -12.37 4.42
CA VAL A 69 3.93 -13.02 3.74
C VAL A 69 4.94 -13.58 4.74
N ARG A 70 5.19 -12.89 5.86
CA ARG A 70 6.17 -13.33 6.86
C ARG A 70 5.66 -14.43 7.78
N LEU A 71 4.35 -14.46 8.08
CA LEU A 71 3.75 -15.48 8.96
C LEU A 71 3.34 -16.76 8.22
N PHE A 72 2.88 -16.63 6.97
CA PHE A 72 2.39 -17.76 6.18
C PHE A 72 3.36 -18.17 5.05
N GLY A 73 4.47 -17.46 4.90
CA GLY A 73 5.55 -17.77 3.95
C GLY A 73 6.57 -18.72 4.53
#